data_AF-A0A292SHT0-F1
#
_entry.id   AF-A0A292SHT0-F1
#
_cell.length_a   1.000
_cell.length_b   1.000
_cell.length_c   1.000
_cell.angle_alpha   90.00
_cell.angle_beta   90.00
_cell.angle_gamma   90.00
#
_symmetry.space_group_name_H-M   'P 1'
#
loop_
_entity.id
_entity.type
_entity.pdbx_description
1 polymer ?
#
loop_
_entity_poly.entity_id
_entity_poly.type
_entity_poly.pdbx_seq_one_letter_code
_entity_poly.pdbx_strand_id
1 'polypeptide(L)'
;MYAVKNQIYQDMTKTQKSALCNFLRAFVKKSPELSVEDIFDKFIEDERYYFEINNPHFEFLENYLDDNRFIEETILYLKECRKYYDYKKKQEPIIQAQKEYEKKKRKFLQEVKMSKETPTKKQLYYYERLCKKYNIEKKELSSKLEARDEIDRIINEYSRDFENIDGFGD
;
A
#
# COMPACT_ATOMS: atom_id res chain seq x y z
N MET A 1 17.67 13.77 -1.95
CA MET A 1 17.60 12.92 -3.18
C MET A 1 17.76 13.69 -4.51
N TYR A 2 16.85 14.60 -4.93
CA TYR A 2 17.01 15.28 -6.25
C TYR A 2 18.23 16.21 -6.34
N ALA A 3 18.56 16.94 -5.27
CA ALA A 3 19.72 17.83 -5.26
C ALA A 3 21.06 17.07 -5.37
N VAL A 4 21.23 15.98 -4.61
CA VAL A 4 22.47 15.18 -4.62
C VAL A 4 22.70 14.48 -5.95
N LYS A 5 21.64 14.08 -6.67
CA LYS A 5 21.79 13.55 -8.03
C LYS A 5 22.44 14.55 -8.99
N ASN A 6 22.40 15.85 -8.75
CA ASN A 6 23.08 16.82 -9.61
C ASN A 6 24.57 16.98 -9.26
N GLN A 7 25.03 16.43 -8.14
CA GLN A 7 26.38 16.63 -7.61
C GLN A 7 27.30 15.41 -7.80
N ILE A 8 26.73 14.21 -7.87
CA ILE A 8 27.48 12.94 -8.03
C ILE A 8 27.67 12.52 -9.48
N TYR A 9 28.66 11.67 -9.76
CA TYR A 9 28.91 10.97 -11.03
C TYR A 9 28.95 11.91 -12.24
N GLN A 10 29.72 13.00 -12.14
CA GLN A 10 29.78 14.01 -13.22
C GLN A 10 30.43 13.48 -14.49
N ASP A 11 31.32 12.50 -14.34
CA ASP A 11 32.06 11.90 -15.44
C ASP A 11 31.28 10.75 -16.12
N MET A 12 30.08 10.41 -15.62
CA MET A 12 29.19 9.42 -16.20
C MET A 12 28.15 10.06 -17.12
N THR A 13 27.76 9.34 -18.17
CA THR A 13 26.61 9.73 -18.98
C THR A 13 25.32 9.72 -18.15
N LYS A 14 24.32 10.51 -18.61
CA LYS A 14 23.00 10.56 -17.97
C LYS A 14 22.35 9.18 -17.80
N THR A 15 22.56 8.28 -18.76
CA THR A 15 22.00 6.92 -18.73
C THR A 15 22.68 6.05 -17.69
N GLN A 16 24.02 6.01 -17.68
CA GLN A 16 24.82 5.27 -16.68
C GLN A 16 24.46 5.73 -15.26
N LYS A 17 24.48 7.05 -15.05
CA LYS A 17 24.11 7.68 -13.78
C LYS A 17 22.70 7.31 -13.33
N SER A 18 21.73 7.35 -14.24
CA SER A 18 20.34 6.97 -13.94
C SER A 18 20.23 5.50 -13.55
N ALA A 19 20.86 4.60 -14.30
CA ALA A 19 20.85 3.16 -14.05
C ALA A 19 21.43 2.83 -12.67
N LEU A 20 22.65 3.31 -12.38
CA LEU A 20 23.33 3.12 -11.10
C LEU A 20 22.50 3.71 -9.94
N CYS A 21 22.02 4.94 -10.08
CA CYS A 21 21.21 5.58 -9.04
C CYS A 21 19.91 4.82 -8.74
N ASN A 22 19.29 4.20 -9.75
CA ASN A 22 18.07 3.41 -9.56
C ASN A 22 18.37 2.09 -8.87
N PHE A 23 19.46 1.43 -9.26
CA PHE A 23 19.94 0.21 -8.61
C PHE A 23 20.27 0.44 -7.14
N LEU A 24 21.15 1.39 -6.82
CA LEU A 24 21.56 1.68 -5.44
C LEU A 24 20.36 2.06 -4.56
N ARG A 25 19.42 2.84 -5.10
CA ARG A 25 18.18 3.17 -4.39
C ARG A 25 17.34 1.94 -4.10
N ALA A 26 17.20 1.03 -5.06
CA ALA A 26 16.48 -0.22 -4.86
C ALA A 26 17.19 -1.11 -3.85
N PHE A 27 18.53 -1.12 -3.84
CA PHE A 27 19.32 -1.89 -2.90
C PHE A 27 19.11 -1.41 -1.47
N VAL A 28 19.20 -0.09 -1.22
CA VAL A 28 18.90 0.50 0.10
C VAL A 28 17.49 0.19 0.58
N LYS A 29 16.51 0.14 -0.34
CA LYS A 29 15.12 -0.22 -0.02
C LYS A 29 14.99 -1.68 0.43
N LYS A 30 15.72 -2.59 -0.23
CA LYS A 30 15.69 -4.04 0.05
C LYS A 30 16.46 -4.42 1.30
N SER A 31 17.42 -3.60 1.71
CA SER A 31 18.28 -3.83 2.87
C SER A 31 18.04 -2.80 3.98
N PRO A 32 16.84 -2.76 4.61
CA PRO A 32 16.53 -1.76 5.64
C PRO A 32 17.37 -1.91 6.92
N GLU A 33 17.84 -3.11 7.23
CA GLU A 33 18.62 -3.45 8.41
C GLU A 33 20.12 -3.16 8.31
N LEU A 34 20.65 -3.02 7.09
CA LEU A 34 22.07 -2.79 6.87
C LEU A 34 22.45 -1.31 7.04
N SER A 35 23.66 -1.05 7.54
CA SER A 35 24.23 0.30 7.54
C SER A 35 24.49 0.76 6.10
N VAL A 36 24.77 2.05 5.92
CA VAL A 36 25.11 2.57 4.59
C VAL A 36 26.43 1.95 4.11
N GLU A 37 27.37 1.82 5.04
CA GLU A 37 28.69 1.27 4.85
C GLU A 37 28.59 -0.21 4.44
N ASP A 38 27.81 -1.03 5.15
CA ASP A 38 27.60 -2.45 4.78
C ASP A 38 26.94 -2.62 3.40
N ILE A 39 26.04 -1.70 3.02
CA ILE A 39 25.41 -1.72 1.69
C ILE A 39 26.44 -1.39 0.62
N PHE A 40 27.31 -0.42 0.90
CA PHE A 40 28.38 -0.03 -0.01
C PHE A 40 29.37 -1.17 -0.19
N ASP A 41 29.84 -1.78 0.90
CA ASP A 41 30.80 -2.88 0.85
C ASP A 41 30.25 -4.07 0.05
N LYS A 42 29.00 -4.47 0.33
CA LYS A 42 28.32 -5.53 -0.45
C LYS A 42 28.18 -5.17 -1.92
N PHE A 43 27.85 -3.91 -2.23
CA PHE A 43 27.77 -3.47 -3.62
C PHE A 43 29.10 -3.62 -4.33
N ILE A 44 30.20 -3.21 -3.70
CA ILE A 44 31.55 -3.34 -4.28
C ILE A 44 31.96 -4.80 -4.42
N GLU A 45 31.73 -5.63 -3.39
CA GLU A 45 32.01 -7.07 -3.43
C GLU A 45 31.25 -7.76 -4.58
N ASP A 46 29.95 -7.50 -4.69
CA ASP A 46 29.12 -8.04 -5.76
C ASP A 46 29.65 -7.61 -7.13
N GLU A 47 29.85 -6.31 -7.36
CA GLU A 47 30.32 -5.83 -8.68
C GLU A 47 31.68 -6.40 -9.05
N ARG A 48 32.63 -6.51 -8.10
CA ARG A 48 33.94 -7.16 -8.35
C ARG A 48 33.77 -8.62 -8.76
N TYR A 49 32.94 -9.37 -8.03
CA TYR A 49 32.66 -10.76 -8.39
C TYR A 49 32.06 -10.87 -9.79
N TYR A 50 31.11 -9.99 -10.15
CA TYR A 50 30.50 -9.99 -11.48
C TYR A 50 31.49 -9.63 -12.60
N PHE A 51 32.47 -8.77 -12.35
CA PHE A 51 33.58 -8.53 -13.27
C PHE A 51 34.48 -9.78 -13.41
N GLU A 52 34.80 -10.47 -12.32
CA GLU A 52 35.64 -11.68 -12.35
C GLU A 52 35.04 -12.80 -13.21
N ILE A 53 33.71 -12.98 -13.15
CA ILE A 53 32.99 -13.97 -13.97
C ILE A 53 32.59 -13.45 -15.35
N ASN A 54 33.09 -12.27 -15.76
CA ASN A 54 32.82 -11.61 -17.02
C ASN A 54 31.31 -11.41 -17.31
N ASN A 55 30.54 -11.05 -16.28
CA ASN A 55 29.12 -10.74 -16.34
C ASN A 55 28.74 -9.54 -15.45
N PRO A 56 29.36 -8.35 -15.64
CA PRO A 56 29.11 -7.18 -14.83
C PRO A 56 27.67 -6.67 -15.00
N HIS A 57 27.04 -6.21 -13.90
CA HIS A 57 25.77 -5.48 -14.01
C HIS A 57 25.98 -4.12 -14.69
N PHE A 58 27.13 -3.50 -14.43
CA PHE A 58 27.50 -2.20 -14.96
C PHE A 58 28.90 -2.26 -15.56
N GLU A 59 29.02 -2.63 -16.84
CA GLU A 59 30.30 -2.68 -17.57
C GLU A 59 31.16 -1.42 -17.39
N PHE A 60 30.51 -0.25 -17.33
CA PHE A 60 31.20 1.03 -17.20
C PHE A 60 31.87 1.26 -15.85
N LEU A 61 31.64 0.43 -14.83
CA LEU A 61 32.20 0.63 -13.49
C LEU A 61 33.63 0.15 -13.30
N GLU A 62 34.18 -0.63 -14.24
CA GLU A 62 35.50 -1.29 -14.09
C GLU A 62 36.60 -0.30 -13.63
N ASN A 63 36.62 0.89 -14.22
CA ASN A 63 37.62 1.92 -13.91
C ASN A 63 37.26 2.84 -12.73
N TYR A 64 36.09 2.66 -12.11
CA TYR A 64 35.60 3.52 -11.02
C TYR A 64 35.55 2.80 -9.67
N LEU A 65 35.54 1.47 -9.61
CA LEU A 65 35.35 0.73 -8.34
C LEU A 65 36.40 1.06 -7.27
N ASP A 66 37.62 1.43 -7.69
CA ASP A 66 38.73 1.82 -6.83
C ASP A 66 38.94 3.35 -6.76
N ASP A 67 38.08 4.14 -7.41
CA ASP A 67 38.18 5.60 -7.43
C ASP A 67 37.59 6.21 -6.15
N ASN A 68 38.42 6.95 -5.40
CA ASN A 68 38.00 7.58 -4.14
C ASN A 68 36.79 8.53 -4.30
N ARG A 69 36.72 9.28 -5.41
CA ARG A 69 35.60 10.17 -5.68
C ARG A 69 34.34 9.37 -5.95
N PHE A 70 34.43 8.26 -6.70
CA PHE A 70 33.29 7.35 -6.90
C PHE A 70 32.79 6.78 -5.57
N ILE A 71 33.70 6.33 -4.70
CA ILE A 71 33.37 5.81 -3.36
C ILE A 71 32.63 6.86 -2.54
N GLU A 72 33.18 8.08 -2.43
CA GLU A 72 32.59 9.18 -1.66
C GLU A 72 31.20 9.57 -2.20
N GLU A 73 31.08 9.73 -3.52
CA GLU A 73 29.83 10.08 -4.19
C GLU A 73 28.76 8.99 -4.01
N THR A 74 29.16 7.71 -4.05
CA THR A 74 28.28 6.55 -3.83
C THR A 74 27.76 6.52 -2.40
N ILE A 75 28.66 6.63 -1.41
CA ILE A 75 28.29 6.67 0.01
C ILE A 75 27.35 7.86 0.27
N LEU A 76 27.64 9.04 -0.27
CA LEU A 76 26.78 10.22 -0.16
C LEU A 76 25.38 9.94 -0.69
N TYR A 77 25.27 9.32 -1.88
CA TYR A 77 23.99 8.98 -2.48
C TYR A 77 23.22 7.93 -1.67
N LEU A 78 23.90 6.92 -1.12
CA LEU A 78 23.31 5.90 -0.26
C LEU A 78 22.75 6.51 1.04
N LYS A 79 23.48 7.45 1.68
CA LYS A 79 22.99 8.21 2.85
C LYS A 79 21.69 8.95 2.53
N GLU A 80 21.64 9.61 1.38
CA GLU A 80 20.42 10.31 0.94
C GLU A 80 19.26 9.36 0.64
N CYS A 81 19.54 8.16 0.10
CA CYS A 81 18.54 7.12 -0.08
C CYS A 81 17.98 6.64 1.25
N ARG A 82 18.85 6.40 2.26
CA ARG A 82 18.44 5.98 3.60
C ARG A 82 17.53 7.02 4.25
N LYS A 83 17.95 8.29 4.29
CA LYS A 83 17.13 9.41 4.79
C LYS A 83 15.75 9.47 4.14
N TYR A 84 15.69 9.27 2.81
CA TYR A 84 14.42 9.27 2.07
C TYR A 84 13.46 8.16 2.54
N TYR A 85 13.96 6.94 2.73
CA TYR A 85 13.14 5.83 3.19
C TYR A 85 12.75 5.95 4.67
N ASP A 86 13.66 6.43 5.53
CA ASP A 86 13.36 6.69 6.93
C ASP A 86 12.27 7.75 7.09
N TYR A 87 12.34 8.81 6.29
CA TYR A 87 11.30 9.84 6.26
C TYR A 87 9.95 9.27 5.80
N LYS A 88 9.95 8.45 4.74
CA LYS A 88 8.72 7.78 4.28
C LYS A 88 8.12 6.86 5.34
N LYS A 89 8.94 6.08 6.04
CA LYS A 89 8.50 5.20 7.13
C LYS A 89 7.91 6.00 8.29
N LYS A 90 8.51 7.14 8.64
CA LYS A 90 7.95 8.06 9.65
C LYS A 90 6.60 8.66 9.25
N GLN A 91 6.37 8.89 7.96
CA GLN A 91 5.11 9.42 7.45
C GLN A 91 4.01 8.37 7.29
N GLU A 92 4.37 7.09 7.22
CA GLU A 92 3.44 5.99 6.97
C GLU A 92 2.22 5.97 7.92
N PRO A 93 2.36 6.19 9.24
CA PRO A 93 1.22 6.22 10.16
C PRO A 93 0.25 7.37 9.84
N ILE A 94 0.78 8.54 9.51
CA ILE A 94 -0.03 9.73 9.17
C ILE A 94 -0.80 9.48 7.88
N ILE A 95 -0.13 8.93 6.86
CA ILE A 95 -0.74 8.59 5.58
C ILE A 95 -1.86 7.54 5.78
N GLN A 96 -1.61 6.54 6.63
CA GLN A 96 -2.60 5.50 6.91
C GLN A 96 -3.82 6.06 7.65
N ALA A 97 -3.61 6.88 8.68
CA ALA A 97 -4.68 7.57 9.40
C ALA A 97 -5.52 8.45 8.47
N GLN A 98 -4.89 9.18 7.55
CA GLN A 98 -5.57 10.03 6.58
C GLN A 98 -6.41 9.19 5.59
N LYS A 99 -5.89 8.07 5.10
CA LYS A 99 -6.64 7.14 4.23
C LYS A 99 -7.88 6.58 4.94
N GLU A 100 -7.74 6.21 6.20
CA GLU A 100 -8.86 5.70 7.01
C GLU A 100 -9.91 6.77 7.28
N TYR A 101 -9.48 7.99 7.61
CA TYR A 101 -10.36 9.13 7.76
C TYR A 101 -11.17 9.41 6.48
N GLU A 102 -10.50 9.48 5.33
CA GLU A 102 -11.18 9.70 4.04
C GLU A 102 -12.11 8.52 3.66
N LYS A 103 -11.77 7.29 4.05
CA LYS A 103 -12.68 6.13 3.90
C LYS A 103 -13.93 6.29 4.77
N LYS A 104 -13.78 6.68 6.04
CA LYS A 104 -14.91 6.94 6.96
C LYS A 104 -15.78 8.08 6.46
N LYS A 105 -15.16 9.18 6.03
CA LYS A 105 -15.85 10.36 5.46
C LYS A 105 -16.69 9.99 4.24
N ARG A 106 -16.14 9.20 3.30
CA ARG A 106 -16.90 8.74 2.12
C ARG A 106 -18.09 7.87 2.49
N LYS A 107 -17.93 6.93 3.43
CA LYS A 107 -19.04 6.11 3.94
C LYS A 107 -20.13 6.96 4.58
N PHE A 108 -19.74 7.90 5.44
CA PHE A 108 -20.66 8.82 6.08
C PHE A 108 -21.45 9.66 5.07
N LEU A 109 -20.78 10.25 4.06
CA LEU A 109 -21.45 11.01 3.01
C LEU A 109 -22.42 10.15 2.20
N GLN A 110 -22.07 8.88 1.95
CA GLN A 110 -22.97 7.94 1.29
C GLN A 110 -24.21 7.64 2.14
N GLU A 111 -24.05 7.44 3.45
CA GLU A 111 -25.17 7.22 4.39
C GLU A 111 -26.09 8.44 4.47
N VAL A 112 -25.51 9.64 4.57
CA VAL A 112 -26.26 10.90 4.55
C VAL A 112 -27.02 11.08 3.24
N LYS A 113 -26.46 10.62 2.11
CA LYS A 113 -27.19 10.64 0.84
C LYS A 113 -28.36 9.65 0.87
N MET A 114 -28.13 8.42 1.32
CA MET A 114 -29.17 7.38 1.37
C MET A 114 -30.29 7.69 2.38
N SER A 115 -30.01 8.42 3.46
CA SER A 115 -31.02 8.82 4.43
C SER A 115 -32.00 9.86 3.89
N LYS A 116 -31.61 10.60 2.84
CA LYS A 116 -32.45 11.62 2.20
C LYS A 116 -33.21 11.11 0.99
N GLU A 117 -32.84 9.95 0.44
CA GLU A 117 -33.47 9.37 -0.73
C GLU A 117 -34.54 8.36 -0.32
N THR A 118 -35.69 8.35 -1.00
CA THR A 118 -36.76 7.38 -0.74
C THR A 118 -36.35 5.95 -1.15
N PRO A 119 -36.84 4.91 -0.46
CA PRO A 119 -36.52 3.52 -0.77
C PRO A 119 -36.79 3.16 -2.24
N THR A 120 -35.91 2.38 -2.84
CA THR A 120 -36.15 1.87 -4.20
C THR A 120 -37.24 0.80 -4.20
N LYS A 121 -37.94 0.63 -5.34
CA LYS A 121 -38.94 -0.44 -5.52
C LYS A 121 -38.39 -1.83 -5.21
N LYS A 122 -37.12 -2.10 -5.57
CA LYS A 122 -36.45 -3.37 -5.28
C LYS A 122 -36.24 -3.58 -3.77
N GLN A 123 -35.82 -2.55 -3.04
CA GLN A 123 -35.67 -2.62 -1.58
C GLN A 123 -37.01 -2.89 -0.89
N LEU A 124 -38.06 -2.15 -1.26
CA LEU A 124 -39.40 -2.36 -0.70
C LEU A 124 -39.94 -3.76 -0.99
N TYR A 125 -39.82 -4.22 -2.25
CA TYR A 125 -40.23 -5.57 -2.64
C TYR A 125 -39.50 -6.65 -1.84
N TYR A 126 -38.18 -6.50 -1.67
CA TYR A 126 -37.38 -7.48 -0.93
C TYR A 126 -37.72 -7.47 0.56
N TYR A 127 -37.87 -6.29 1.17
CA TYR A 127 -38.33 -6.14 2.55
C TYR A 127 -39.71 -6.78 2.76
N GLU A 128 -40.68 -6.52 1.89
CA GLU A 128 -42.02 -7.14 1.96
C GLU A 128 -41.97 -8.66 1.92
N ARG A 129 -41.10 -9.24 1.09
CA ARG A 129 -40.90 -10.69 1.04
C ARG A 129 -40.31 -11.25 2.33
N LEU A 130 -39.36 -10.54 2.94
CA LEU A 130 -38.77 -10.95 4.23
C LEU A 130 -39.81 -10.87 5.35
N CYS A 131 -40.58 -9.78 5.43
CA CYS A 131 -41.66 -9.65 6.41
C CYS A 131 -42.69 -10.79 6.28
N LYS A 132 -43.12 -11.12 5.05
CA LYS A 132 -44.04 -12.22 4.82
C LYS A 132 -43.45 -13.59 5.21
N LYS A 133 -42.16 -13.81 4.91
CA LYS A 133 -41.49 -15.09 5.19
C LYS A 133 -41.38 -15.36 6.70
N TYR A 134 -40.99 -14.34 7.46
CA TYR A 134 -40.74 -14.46 8.90
C TYR A 134 -41.91 -13.95 9.76
N ASN A 135 -43.06 -13.67 9.14
CA ASN A 135 -44.26 -13.17 9.80
C ASN A 135 -44.03 -11.91 10.66
N ILE A 136 -43.25 -10.96 10.13
CA ILE A 136 -42.91 -9.69 10.79
C ILE A 136 -43.93 -8.61 10.38
N GLU A 137 -44.36 -7.81 11.34
CA GLU A 137 -45.24 -6.66 11.08
C GLU A 137 -44.53 -5.63 10.18
N LYS A 138 -45.23 -5.20 9.13
CA LYS A 138 -44.68 -4.27 8.13
C LYS A 138 -44.79 -2.84 8.66
N LYS A 139 -43.67 -2.13 8.70
CA LYS A 139 -43.63 -0.67 8.90
C LYS A 139 -43.38 0.07 7.59
N GLU A 140 -43.77 1.34 7.56
CA GLU A 140 -43.42 2.24 6.46
C GLU A 140 -41.95 2.65 6.57
N LEU A 141 -41.22 2.56 5.46
CA LEU A 141 -39.79 2.88 5.39
C LEU A 141 -39.62 4.21 4.67
N SER A 142 -39.00 5.17 5.34
CA SER A 142 -38.91 6.57 4.89
C SER A 142 -37.71 6.84 3.98
N SER A 143 -36.64 6.05 4.10
CA SER A 143 -35.39 6.27 3.36
C SER A 143 -34.71 5.00 2.88
N LYS A 144 -33.85 5.11 1.85
CA LYS A 144 -33.02 3.98 1.38
C LYS A 144 -32.12 3.44 2.48
N LEU A 145 -31.64 4.30 3.36
CA LEU A 145 -30.81 3.91 4.51
C LEU A 145 -31.62 3.03 5.46
N GLU A 146 -32.80 3.51 5.88
CA GLU A 146 -33.70 2.76 6.76
C GLU A 146 -34.12 1.42 6.14
N ALA A 147 -34.45 1.41 4.86
CA ALA A 147 -34.80 0.18 4.15
C ALA A 147 -33.64 -0.82 4.11
N ARG A 148 -32.40 -0.35 3.87
CA ARG A 148 -31.21 -1.21 3.91
C ARG A 148 -31.01 -1.78 5.31
N ASP A 149 -30.99 -0.92 6.33
CA ASP A 149 -30.66 -1.31 7.69
C ASP A 149 -31.71 -2.28 8.26
N GLU A 150 -32.98 -2.10 7.92
CA GLU A 150 -34.05 -3.03 8.31
C GLU A 150 -33.94 -4.39 7.61
N ILE A 151 -33.66 -4.40 6.31
CA ILE A 151 -33.43 -5.63 5.54
C ILE A 151 -32.22 -6.38 6.13
N ASP A 152 -31.12 -5.68 6.37
CA ASP A 152 -29.90 -6.27 6.93
C ASP A 152 -30.15 -6.79 8.35
N ARG A 153 -30.94 -6.08 9.17
CA ARG A 153 -31.33 -6.55 10.50
C ARG A 153 -32.11 -7.88 10.43
N ILE A 154 -33.16 -7.93 9.60
CA ILE A 154 -33.98 -9.15 9.44
C ILE A 154 -33.13 -10.30 8.90
N ILE A 155 -32.25 -10.04 7.94
CA ILE A 155 -31.35 -11.09 7.43
C ILE A 155 -30.44 -11.59 8.55
N ASN A 156 -29.82 -10.72 9.34
CA ASN A 156 -28.87 -11.11 10.38
C ASN A 156 -29.52 -11.78 11.59
N GLU A 157 -30.74 -11.39 11.95
CA GLU A 157 -31.52 -12.03 13.02
C GLU A 157 -31.88 -13.46 12.62
N TYR A 158 -32.43 -13.65 11.43
CA TYR A 158 -32.95 -14.94 10.98
C TYR A 158 -31.95 -15.80 10.18
N SER A 159 -30.74 -15.30 9.91
CA SER A 159 -29.65 -16.12 9.37
C SER A 159 -29.00 -16.98 10.46
N ARG A 160 -29.02 -16.51 11.73
CA ARG A 160 -28.56 -17.29 12.89
C ARG A 160 -29.50 -18.44 13.26
N ASP A 161 -30.75 -18.41 12.81
CA ASP A 161 -31.71 -19.49 13.05
C ASP A 161 -31.39 -20.75 12.23
N PHE A 162 -30.65 -20.65 11.13
CA PHE A 162 -30.20 -21.82 10.35
C PHE A 162 -29.00 -22.55 10.96
N GLU A 163 -28.27 -21.96 11.91
CA GLU A 163 -27.17 -22.65 12.62
C GLU A 163 -27.67 -23.50 13.81
N ASN A 164 -28.94 -23.37 14.21
CA ASN A 164 -29.53 -24.10 15.35
C ASN A 164 -30.47 -25.26 14.95
N ILE A 165 -30.56 -25.61 13.66
CA ILE A 165 -31.40 -26.71 13.16
C ILE A 165 -30.52 -27.80 12.53
N ASP A 166 -29.52 -28.28 13.26
CA ASP A 166 -28.80 -29.54 12.97
C ASP A 166 -28.49 -30.30 14.29
N GLY A 167 -29.42 -30.21 15.24
CA GLY A 167 -29.27 -30.76 16.59
C GLY A 167 -30.42 -31.65 17.05
N PHE A 168 -31.07 -32.40 16.15
CA PHE A 168 -31.92 -33.53 16.54
C PHE A 168 -31.85 -34.62 15.46
N GLY A 169 -30.76 -35.40 15.52
CA GLY A 169 -30.73 -36.76 14.99
C GLY A 169 -30.77 -37.71 16.18
N ASP A 170 -31.91 -38.34 16.39
CA ASP A 170 -32.06 -39.67 16.98
C ASP A 170 -33.10 -40.42 16.12
#